data_AF-A0A1I1H351-F1
#
_entry.id   AF-A0A1I1H351-F1
#
_cell.length_a   1.000
_cell.length_b   1.000
_cell.length_c   1.000
_cell.angle_alpha   90.00
_cell.angle_beta   90.00
_cell.angle_gamma   90.00
#
_symmetry.space_group_name_H-M   'P 1'
#
loop_
_entity.id
_entity.type
_entity.pdbx_description
1 polymer ?
#
loop_
_entity_poly.entity_id
_entity_poly.type
_entity_poly.pdbx_seq_one_letter_code
_entity_poly.pdbx_strand_id
1 'polypeptide(L)'
;MSLPEYVTLNGTNYASAKLSEAARAQVVNVQVVDAELARLQQQQAIAQTARNAYVNALMAEIKAPAAPAETAGAVAAQPKKPRAPRKTASKV
;
A
#
# COMPACT_ATOMS: atom_id res chain seq x y z
N MET A 1 -16.96 -18.70 -11.13
CA MET A 1 -15.77 -18.08 -11.73
C MET A 1 -14.95 -19.17 -12.42
N SER A 2 -14.50 -18.96 -13.65
CA SER A 2 -13.62 -19.92 -14.34
C SER A 2 -12.17 -19.65 -13.97
N LEU A 3 -11.40 -20.69 -13.69
CA LEU A 3 -9.96 -20.56 -13.50
C LEU A 3 -9.27 -20.21 -14.83
N PRO A 4 -8.16 -19.45 -14.79
CA PRO A 4 -7.32 -19.23 -15.97
C PRO A 4 -6.74 -20.56 -16.48
N GLU A 5 -6.19 -20.55 -17.70
CA GLU A 5 -5.56 -21.74 -18.30
C GLU A 5 -4.40 -22.29 -17.45
N TYR A 6 -3.65 -21.38 -16.82
CA TYR A 6 -2.57 -21.69 -15.89
C TYR A 6 -2.74 -20.95 -14.58
N VAL A 7 -2.48 -21.65 -13.47
CA VAL A 7 -2.47 -21.08 -12.12
C VAL A 7 -1.04 -21.15 -11.60
N THR A 8 -0.51 -20.02 -11.15
CA THR A 8 0.77 -19.95 -10.46
C THR A 8 0.54 -20.11 -8.96
N LEU A 9 1.11 -21.15 -8.36
CA LEU A 9 1.10 -21.37 -6.91
C LEU A 9 2.55 -21.53 -6.45
N ASN A 10 2.98 -20.75 -5.46
CA ASN A 10 4.34 -20.78 -4.91
C ASN A 10 5.44 -20.70 -5.99
N GLY A 11 5.23 -19.88 -7.02
CA GLY A 11 6.18 -19.71 -8.14
C GLY A 11 6.21 -20.86 -9.15
N THR A 12 5.35 -21.87 -9.01
CA THR A 12 5.21 -22.97 -9.98
C THR A 12 3.92 -22.82 -10.77
N ASN A 13 3.99 -23.02 -12.09
CA ASN A 13 2.83 -22.96 -12.98
C ASN A 13 2.17 -24.32 -13.14
N TYR A 14 0.85 -24.37 -12.93
CA TYR A 14 0.03 -25.55 -13.09
C TYR A 14 -1.04 -25.32 -14.14
N ALA A 15 -1.20 -26.26 -15.08
CA ALA A 15 -2.31 -26.22 -16.02
C ALA A 15 -3.62 -26.50 -15.26
N SER A 16 -4.58 -25.58 -15.31
CA SER A 16 -5.83 -25.69 -14.53
C SER A 16 -6.68 -26.88 -14.94
N ALA A 17 -6.58 -27.30 -16.20
CA ALA A 17 -7.23 -28.52 -16.72
C ALA A 17 -6.68 -29.82 -16.11
N LYS A 18 -5.47 -29.80 -15.57
CA LYS A 18 -4.82 -30.96 -14.92
C LYS A 18 -5.08 -31.02 -13.41
N LEU A 19 -5.72 -30.01 -12.83
CA LEU A 19 -6.07 -29.98 -11.43
C LEU A 19 -7.34 -30.80 -11.15
N SER A 20 -7.36 -31.49 -10.02
CA SER A 20 -8.59 -32.11 -9.52
C SER A 20 -9.63 -31.05 -9.18
N GLU A 21 -10.91 -31.43 -9.12
CA GLU A 21 -11.98 -30.51 -8.73
C GLU A 21 -11.75 -29.92 -7.34
N ALA A 22 -11.32 -30.75 -6.39
CA ALA A 22 -10.95 -30.30 -5.04
C ALA A 22 -9.80 -29.28 -5.08
N ALA A 23 -8.76 -29.51 -5.90
CA ALA A 23 -7.65 -28.58 -6.03
C ALA A 23 -8.10 -27.24 -6.63
N ARG A 24 -8.99 -27.26 -7.64
CA ARG A 24 -9.56 -26.04 -8.23
C ARG A 24 -10.36 -25.22 -7.21
N ALA A 25 -11.13 -25.87 -6.35
CA ALA A 25 -11.85 -25.18 -5.27
C ALA A 25 -10.88 -24.50 -4.29
N GLN A 26 -9.78 -25.17 -3.93
CA GLN A 26 -8.77 -24.57 -3.05
C GLN A 26 -8.04 -23.39 -3.69
N VAL A 27 -7.76 -23.43 -5.00
CA VAL A 27 -7.19 -22.28 -5.72
C VAL A 27 -8.07 -21.04 -5.57
N VAL A 28 -9.38 -21.20 -5.74
CA VAL A 28 -10.33 -20.08 -5.58
C VAL A 28 -10.29 -19.53 -4.16
N ASN A 29 -10.29 -20.42 -3.15
CA ASN A 29 -10.20 -20.00 -1.75
C ASN A 29 -8.91 -19.20 -1.47
N VAL A 30 -7.77 -19.66 -1.98
CA VAL A 30 -6.48 -18.96 -1.84
C VAL A 30 -6.54 -17.58 -2.48
N GLN A 31 -7.07 -17.45 -3.71
CA GLN A 31 -7.19 -16.16 -4.38
C GLN A 31 -8.06 -15.15 -3.60
N VAL A 32 -9.14 -15.63 -2.97
CA VAL A 32 -9.99 -14.79 -2.12
C VAL A 32 -9.21 -14.33 -0.89
N VAL A 33 -8.50 -15.24 -0.21
CA VAL A 33 -7.69 -14.90 0.96
C VAL A 33 -6.57 -13.93 0.61
N ASP A 34 -5.91 -14.10 -0.55
CA ASP A 34 -4.86 -13.20 -1.01
C ASP A 34 -5.39 -11.78 -1.26
N ALA A 35 -6.58 -11.65 -1.82
CA ALA A 35 -7.23 -10.35 -2.00
C ALA A 35 -7.55 -9.67 -0.66
N GLU A 36 -8.02 -10.43 0.34
CA GLU A 36 -8.26 -9.91 1.69
C GLU A 36 -6.96 -9.53 2.40
N LEU A 37 -5.89 -10.31 2.26
CA LEU A 37 -4.58 -9.96 2.80
C LEU A 37 -4.04 -8.66 2.20
N ALA A 38 -4.17 -8.47 0.88
CA ALA A 38 -3.79 -7.21 0.23
C ALA A 38 -4.59 -6.01 0.77
N ARG A 39 -5.89 -6.19 0.97
CA ARG A 39 -6.75 -5.16 1.58
C ARG A 39 -6.30 -4.83 3.01
N LEU A 40 -6.01 -5.84 3.84
CA LEU A 40 -5.56 -5.64 5.22
C LEU A 40 -4.21 -4.92 5.26
N GLN A 41 -3.28 -5.25 4.38
CA GLN A 41 -1.99 -4.56 4.26
C GLN A 41 -2.17 -3.07 3.92
N GLN A 42 -3.12 -2.75 3.03
CA GLN A 42 -3.45 -1.35 2.73
C GLN A 42 -3.99 -0.61 3.96
N GLN A 43 -4.92 -1.23 4.71
CA GLN A 43 -5.46 -0.64 5.94
C GLN A 43 -4.36 -0.44 6.99
N GLN A 44 -3.45 -1.40 7.12
CA GLN A 44 -2.30 -1.29 8.01
C GLN A 44 -1.39 -0.12 7.64
N ALA A 45 -1.11 0.09 6.35
CA ALA A 45 -0.30 1.21 5.88
C ALA A 45 -0.95 2.58 6.22
N ILE A 46 -2.28 2.67 6.09
CA ILE A 46 -3.04 3.86 6.49
C ILE A 46 -2.92 4.07 8.00
N ALA A 47 -3.16 3.04 8.80
CA ALA A 47 -3.08 3.12 10.25
C ALA A 47 -1.66 3.51 10.73
N GLN A 48 -0.62 2.97 10.11
CA GLN A 48 0.77 3.30 10.43
C GLN A 48 1.09 4.77 10.14
N THR A 49 0.57 5.31 9.03
CA THR A 49 0.72 6.72 8.68
C THR A 49 0.06 7.61 9.72
N ALA A 50 -1.18 7.30 10.13
CA ALA A 50 -1.88 8.02 11.18
C ALA A 50 -1.14 7.96 12.52
N ARG A 51 -0.67 6.76 12.91
CA ARG A 51 0.14 6.57 14.12
C ARG A 51 1.37 7.47 14.12
N ASN A 52 2.12 7.51 13.02
CA ASN A 52 3.32 8.33 12.91
C ASN A 52 2.99 9.82 13.05
N ALA A 53 1.89 10.29 12.43
CA ALA A 53 1.43 11.67 12.58
C ALA A 53 1.10 12.01 14.03
N TYR A 54 0.37 11.13 14.73
CA TYR A 54 0.02 11.35 16.14
C TYR A 54 1.22 11.32 17.06
N VAL A 55 2.18 10.43 16.83
CA VAL A 55 3.44 10.40 17.60
C VAL A 55 4.22 11.71 17.40
N ASN A 56 4.31 12.21 16.17
CA ASN A 56 5.00 13.47 15.89
C ASN A 56 4.33 14.66 16.59
N ALA A 57 2.99 14.72 16.56
CA ALA A 57 2.23 15.76 17.26
C ALA A 57 2.46 15.68 18.77
N LEU A 58 2.39 14.48 19.35
CA LEU A 58 2.66 14.27 20.78
C LEU A 58 4.07 14.70 21.18
N MET A 59 5.09 14.40 20.36
CA MET A 59 6.47 14.81 20.66
C MET A 59 6.65 16.33 20.60
N ALA A 60 5.89 17.02 19.75
CA ALA A 60 5.89 18.49 19.70
C ALA A 60 5.33 19.07 21.01
N GLU A 61 4.22 18.52 21.52
CA GLU A 61 3.62 18.94 22.80
C GLU A 61 4.54 18.66 24.00
N ILE A 62 5.20 17.50 24.02
CA ILE A 62 6.11 17.13 25.12
C ILE A 62 7.35 18.04 25.17
N LYS A 63 7.86 18.45 24.00
CA LYS A 63 9.08 19.26 23.89
C LYS A 63 8.82 20.76 24.05
N ALA A 64 7.58 21.22 23.84
CA ALA A 64 7.21 22.61 24.02
C ALA A 64 7.20 22.97 25.52
N PRO A 65 7.93 24.01 25.97
CA PRO A 65 7.68 24.57 27.30
C PRO A 65 6.28 25.17 27.30
N ALA A 66 5.44 24.74 28.24
CA ALA A 66 4.01 25.03 28.29
C ALA A 66 3.66 26.52 28.05
N ALA A 67 3.02 26.81 26.90
CA ALA A 67 2.28 28.04 26.59
C ALA A 67 1.30 27.76 25.42
N PRO A 68 0.17 28.49 25.32
CA PRO A 68 -1.15 27.88 25.12
C PRO A 68 -1.46 27.45 23.69
N ALA A 69 -2.29 26.41 23.62
CA ALA A 69 -2.87 25.82 22.43
C ALA A 69 -3.67 26.84 21.62
N GLU A 70 -3.17 27.20 20.43
CA GLU A 70 -4.01 27.69 19.32
C GLU A 70 -3.25 27.55 18.01
N THR A 71 -3.52 26.47 17.26
CA THR A 71 -3.68 26.41 15.79
C THR A 71 -3.77 24.94 15.35
N ALA A 72 -4.90 24.30 15.67
CA ALA A 72 -5.36 23.15 14.92
C ALA A 72 -5.78 23.63 13.51
N GLY A 73 -4.86 23.63 12.56
CA GLY A 73 -5.21 23.98 11.18
C GLY A 73 -4.08 24.43 10.28
N ALA A 74 -3.03 23.63 10.11
CA ALA A 74 -2.13 23.81 8.97
C ALA A 74 -1.60 22.45 8.52
N VAL A 75 -2.36 21.78 7.66
CA VAL A 75 -1.77 20.82 6.72
C VAL A 75 -0.83 21.63 5.84
N ALA A 76 0.43 21.72 6.24
CA ALA A 76 1.50 22.30 5.45
C ALA A 76 1.79 21.34 4.28
N ALA A 77 0.97 21.46 3.23
CA ALA A 77 1.33 21.02 1.89
C ALA A 77 2.60 21.79 1.50
N GLN A 78 3.76 21.19 1.72
CA GLN A 78 5.02 21.74 1.23
C GLN A 78 4.94 21.85 -0.30
N PRO A 79 5.12 23.03 -0.89
CA PRO A 79 5.15 23.15 -2.34
C PRO A 79 6.46 22.52 -2.82
N LYS A 80 6.39 21.30 -3.37
CA LYS A 80 7.53 20.72 -4.09
C LYS A 80 7.75 21.59 -5.33
N LYS A 81 8.87 22.33 -5.35
CA LYS A 81 9.34 23.11 -6.50
C LYS A 81 9.25 22.25 -7.77
N PRO A 82 8.75 22.78 -8.91
CA PRO A 82 8.60 21.99 -10.14
C PRO A 82 9.96 21.45 -10.57
N ARG A 83 10.04 20.13 -10.78
CA ARG A 83 11.21 19.48 -11.40
C ARG A 83 11.41 20.11 -12.78
N ALA A 84 12.54 20.76 -12.99
CA ALA A 84 12.93 21.32 -14.28
C ALA A 84 12.92 20.25 -15.38
N PRO A 85 12.51 20.58 -16.63
CA PRO A 85 12.50 19.62 -17.72
C PRO A 85 13.93 19.21 -18.08
N ARG A 86 14.19 17.89 -18.09
CA ARG A 86 15.42 17.30 -18.59
C ARG A 86 15.52 17.63 -20.08
N LYS A 87 16.51 18.43 -20.48
CA LYS A 87 16.84 18.64 -21.90
C LYS A 87 17.14 17.29 -22.54
N THR A 88 16.31 16.87 -23.49
CA THR A 88 16.65 15.83 -24.45
C THR A 88 17.66 16.42 -25.44
N ALA A 89 18.94 16.20 -25.18
CA ALA A 89 19.95 16.37 -26.23
C ALA A 89 19.83 15.16 -27.16
N SER A 90 19.02 15.31 -28.19
CA SER A 90 19.13 14.51 -29.41
C SER A 90 20.45 14.89 -30.06
N LYS A 91 21.38 13.95 -30.21
CA LYS A 91 22.54 14.13 -31.07
C LYS A 91 22.49 13.07 -32.17
N VAL A 92 22.26 13.60 -33.36
CA VAL A 92 22.46 12.98 -34.68
C VAL A 92 23.94 12.66 -34.88
#